data_AF-A0A2D6MQL2-F1
#
_entry.id   AF-A0A2D6MQL2-F1
#
_cell.length_a   1.000
_cell.length_b   1.000
_cell.length_c   1.000
_cell.angle_alpha   90.00
_cell.angle_beta   90.00
_cell.angle_gamma   90.00
#
_symmetry.space_group_name_H-M   'P 1'
#
loop_
_entity.id
_entity.type
_entity.pdbx_description
1 polymer ?
#
loop_
_entity_poly.entity_id
_entity_poly.type
_entity_poly.pdbx_seq_one_letter_code
_entity_poly.pdbx_strand_id
1 'polypeptide(L)'
;MAVFETVEAAVMDALAHAHHHADLRDRGRFRVGTVYRIAGGFRYTPAVRSRQTVWATAAPVVRYALRTADVASYVIHPRSGRSEVDRLNERPSSAERRIVDDLDPRGRPLYLLTPSRRVVRYVGGQEARIPAIAVFGHGLPDCDESGSAIGSVASPAP
;
A
#
# COMPACT_ATOMS: atom_id res chain seq x y z
N MET A 1 -14.06 -14.66 3.69
CA MET A 1 -13.24 -13.56 4.25
C MET A 1 -13.32 -13.64 5.75
N ALA A 2 -12.18 -13.54 6.43
CA ALA A 2 -12.11 -13.54 7.88
C ALA A 2 -12.81 -12.31 8.49
N VAL A 3 -13.19 -12.43 9.76
CA VAL A 3 -13.69 -11.34 10.60
C VAL A 3 -12.59 -11.00 11.59
N PHE A 4 -12.33 -9.71 11.78
CA PHE A 4 -11.23 -9.22 12.61
C PHE A 4 -11.76 -8.46 13.83
N GLU A 5 -11.04 -8.58 14.94
CA GLU A 5 -11.37 -7.88 16.19
C GLU A 5 -11.04 -6.39 16.15
N THR A 6 -10.05 -5.99 15.32
CA THR A 6 -9.60 -4.60 15.20
C THR A 6 -9.58 -4.14 13.74
N VAL A 7 -9.67 -2.82 13.54
CA VAL A 7 -9.55 -2.18 12.22
C VAL A 7 -8.16 -2.44 11.66
N GLU A 8 -7.13 -2.27 12.49
CA GLU A 8 -5.74 -2.52 12.12
C GLU A 8 -5.54 -3.95 11.61
N ALA A 9 -6.04 -4.97 12.30
CA ALA A 9 -5.91 -6.35 11.84
C ALA A 9 -6.59 -6.58 10.48
N ALA A 10 -7.80 -6.03 10.30
CA ALA A 10 -8.51 -6.09 9.02
C ALA A 10 -7.74 -5.40 7.89
N VAL A 11 -7.14 -4.23 8.16
CA VAL A 11 -6.32 -3.51 7.18
C VAL A 11 -5.08 -4.30 6.82
N MET A 12 -4.37 -4.84 7.81
CA MET A 12 -3.11 -5.56 7.56
C MET A 12 -3.35 -6.81 6.71
N ASP A 13 -4.41 -7.56 6.98
CA ASP A 13 -4.82 -8.69 6.13
C ASP A 13 -5.23 -8.22 4.73
N ALA A 14 -6.01 -7.13 4.63
CA ALA A 14 -6.40 -6.57 3.33
C ALA A 14 -5.19 -6.16 2.48
N LEU A 15 -4.20 -5.52 3.09
CA LEU A 15 -2.96 -5.10 2.44
C LEU A 15 -2.11 -6.31 2.02
N ALA A 16 -1.97 -7.32 2.88
CA ALA A 16 -1.26 -8.55 2.58
C ALA A 16 -1.94 -9.33 1.44
N HIS A 17 -3.26 -9.52 1.52
CA HIS A 17 -4.07 -10.16 0.49
C HIS A 17 -3.94 -9.43 -0.85
N ALA A 18 -4.11 -8.11 -0.85
CA ALA A 18 -4.02 -7.33 -2.07
C ALA A 18 -2.59 -7.25 -2.65
N HIS A 19 -1.54 -7.36 -1.82
CA HIS A 19 -0.16 -7.53 -2.28
C HIS A 19 0.05 -8.88 -2.96
N HIS A 20 -0.43 -9.97 -2.35
CA HIS A 20 -0.32 -11.32 -2.91
C HIS A 20 -1.04 -11.46 -4.25
N HIS A 21 -2.16 -10.76 -4.41
CA HIS A 21 -2.94 -10.72 -5.65
C HIS A 21 -2.54 -9.58 -6.60
N ALA A 22 -1.39 -8.92 -6.40
CA ALA A 22 -0.88 -7.90 -7.32
C ALA A 22 -0.28 -8.56 -8.58
N ASP A 23 -0.70 -8.12 -9.77
CA ASP A 23 -0.15 -8.59 -11.05
C ASP A 23 0.74 -7.52 -11.71
N LEU A 24 1.41 -7.89 -12.81
CA LEU A 24 2.29 -6.97 -13.55
C LEU A 24 1.56 -5.75 -14.14
N ARG A 25 0.25 -5.85 -14.39
CA ARG A 25 -0.60 -4.75 -14.91
C ARG A 25 -0.92 -3.73 -13.81
N ASP A 26 -0.66 -4.06 -12.55
CA ASP A 26 -0.80 -3.15 -11.40
C ASP A 26 0.38 -2.20 -11.22
N ARG A 27 1.53 -2.40 -11.90
CA ARG A 27 2.75 -1.58 -11.75
C ARG A 27 2.56 -0.08 -12.00
N GLY A 28 1.44 0.31 -12.59
CA GLY A 28 1.10 1.70 -12.85
C GLY A 28 -0.26 2.12 -12.31
N ARG A 29 -0.89 1.41 -11.37
CA ARG A 29 -2.20 1.81 -10.83
C ARG A 29 -2.30 1.58 -9.32
N PHE A 30 -2.93 2.53 -8.65
CA PHE A 30 -3.31 2.36 -7.25
C PHE A 30 -4.37 1.29 -7.09
N ARG A 31 -4.35 0.60 -5.95
CA ARG A 31 -5.48 -0.21 -5.50
C ARG A 31 -6.06 0.38 -4.23
N VAL A 32 -7.37 0.33 -4.10
CA VAL A 32 -8.10 0.87 -2.95
C VAL A 32 -9.13 -0.12 -2.44
N GLY A 33 -9.31 -0.17 -1.13
CA GLY A 33 -10.50 -0.76 -0.53
C GLY A 33 -10.88 -0.06 0.77
N THR A 34 -11.92 -0.59 1.40
CA THR A 34 -12.47 -0.07 2.66
C THR A 34 -12.56 -1.17 3.70
N VAL A 35 -12.42 -0.80 4.97
CA VAL A 35 -12.80 -1.62 6.12
C VAL A 35 -14.13 -1.11 6.62
N TYR A 36 -15.06 -2.03 6.87
CA TYR A 36 -16.39 -1.73 7.36
C TYR A 36 -16.73 -2.58 8.58
N ARG A 37 -17.59 -2.02 9.44
CA ARG A 37 -18.06 -2.68 10.65
C ARG A 37 -19.19 -3.66 10.31
N ILE A 38 -19.16 -4.82 10.96
CA ILE A 38 -20.24 -5.82 10.93
C ILE A 38 -20.62 -6.23 12.35
N ALA A 39 -21.70 -7.01 12.50
CA ALA A 39 -21.97 -7.70 13.75
C ALA A 39 -20.81 -8.67 14.06
N GLY A 40 -20.15 -8.47 15.21
CA GLY A 40 -19.03 -9.31 15.64
C GLY A 40 -17.63 -8.86 15.20
N GLY A 41 -17.46 -7.69 14.56
CA GLY A 41 -16.12 -7.13 14.30
C GLY A 41 -16.01 -6.33 13.01
N PHE A 42 -14.91 -6.53 12.30
CA PHE A 42 -14.53 -5.78 11.10
C PHE A 42 -14.27 -6.70 9.91
N ARG A 43 -14.60 -6.22 8.72
CA ARG A 43 -14.27 -6.86 7.43
C ARG A 43 -13.78 -5.82 6.46
N TYR A 44 -13.07 -6.25 5.42
CA TYR A 44 -12.69 -5.37 4.32
C TYR A 44 -13.41 -5.72 3.03
N THR A 45 -13.41 -4.79 2.09
CA THR A 45 -13.74 -5.04 0.69
C THR A 45 -12.45 -5.37 -0.05
N PRO A 46 -12.43 -6.36 -0.99
CA PRO A 46 -11.25 -6.62 -1.80
C PRO A 46 -10.79 -5.37 -2.55
N ALA A 47 -9.46 -5.17 -2.63
CA ALA A 47 -8.91 -3.99 -3.25
C ALA A 47 -9.25 -3.94 -4.74
N VAL A 48 -9.81 -2.83 -5.20
CA VAL A 48 -10.12 -2.60 -6.61
C VAL A 48 -9.08 -1.69 -7.24
N ARG A 49 -8.78 -1.93 -8.52
CA ARG A 49 -7.90 -1.05 -9.31
C ARG A 49 -8.54 0.32 -9.48
N SER A 50 -7.75 1.36 -9.25
CA SER A 50 -8.11 2.69 -9.70
C SER A 50 -8.21 2.73 -11.23
N ARG A 51 -9.13 3.54 -11.74
CA ARG A 51 -9.24 3.83 -13.18
C ARG A 51 -8.12 4.75 -13.67
N GLN A 52 -7.36 5.37 -12.77
CA GLN A 52 -6.26 6.27 -13.11
C GLN A 52 -4.90 5.56 -13.05
N THR A 53 -4.03 5.93 -13.98
CA THR A 53 -2.64 5.49 -14.07
C THR A 53 -1.76 6.39 -13.20
N VAL A 54 -0.76 5.80 -12.54
CA VAL A 54 0.30 6.52 -11.82
C VAL A 54 1.19 7.21 -12.83
N TRP A 55 0.99 8.50 -13.02
CA TRP A 55 2.00 9.40 -13.57
C TRP A 55 2.53 10.28 -12.44
N ALA A 56 3.82 10.61 -12.48
CA ALA A 56 4.56 11.30 -11.41
C ALA A 56 3.93 12.62 -10.91
N THR A 57 2.96 13.14 -11.65
CA THR A 57 2.28 14.42 -11.42
C THR A 57 0.76 14.30 -11.29
N ALA A 58 0.18 13.13 -11.58
CA ALA A 58 -1.26 12.95 -11.52
C ALA A 58 -1.66 12.46 -10.13
N ALA A 59 -2.27 13.36 -9.36
CA ALA A 59 -2.80 13.01 -8.05
C ALA A 59 -3.83 11.86 -8.20
N PRO A 60 -3.73 10.79 -7.40
CA PRO A 60 -4.77 9.76 -7.38
C PRO A 60 -6.10 10.40 -7.00
N VAL A 61 -6.99 10.57 -7.97
CA VAL A 61 -8.39 10.86 -7.72
C VAL A 61 -9.06 9.53 -7.44
N VAL A 62 -8.94 9.10 -6.19
CA VAL A 62 -9.66 7.92 -5.71
C VAL A 62 -11.12 8.33 -5.52
N ARG A 63 -11.94 8.16 -6.56
CA ARG A 63 -13.40 8.29 -6.44
C ARG A 63 -13.94 7.09 -5.66
N TYR A 64 -14.02 7.21 -4.34
CA TYR A 64 -14.76 6.28 -3.51
C TYR A 64 -16.04 6.93 -2.98
N ALA A 65 -17.11 6.13 -2.90
CA ALA A 65 -18.29 6.48 -2.12
C ALA A 65 -18.14 5.79 -0.76
N LEU A 66 -17.67 6.52 0.25
CA LEU A 66 -17.60 5.98 1.62
C LEU A 66 -19.02 5.72 2.11
N ARG A 67 -19.30 4.46 2.47
CA ARG A 67 -20.59 4.07 3.03
C ARG A 67 -20.65 4.42 4.51
N THR A 68 -21.85 4.44 5.06
CA THR A 68 -22.08 4.72 6.48
C THR A 68 -21.40 3.71 7.42
N ALA A 69 -21.27 2.45 7.00
CA ALA A 69 -20.64 1.39 7.79
C ALA A 69 -19.11 1.33 7.64
N ASP A 70 -18.54 2.08 6.70
CA ASP A 70 -17.10 2.10 6.47
C ASP A 70 -16.41 2.87 7.60
N VAL A 71 -15.39 2.27 8.19
CA VAL A 71 -14.64 2.79 9.34
C VAL A 71 -13.19 3.15 9.01
N ALA A 72 -12.64 2.63 7.92
CA ALA A 72 -11.32 2.99 7.42
C ALA A 72 -11.22 2.76 5.91
N SER A 73 -10.26 3.42 5.28
CA SER A 73 -9.86 3.17 3.90
C SER A 73 -8.42 2.70 3.83
N TYR A 74 -8.09 1.90 2.83
CA TYR A 74 -6.71 1.51 2.58
C TYR A 74 -6.35 1.66 1.11
N VAL A 75 -5.13 2.11 0.83
CA VAL A 75 -4.59 2.37 -0.50
C VAL A 75 -3.23 1.70 -0.65
N ILE A 76 -2.98 1.15 -1.83
CA ILE A 76 -1.73 0.50 -2.18
C ILE A 76 -1.10 1.27 -3.31
N HIS A 77 0.05 1.86 -3.02
CA HIS A 77 0.88 2.50 -4.01
C HIS A 77 1.64 1.42 -4.79
N PRO A 78 1.56 1.44 -6.13
CA PRO A 78 2.27 0.45 -6.92
C PRO A 78 3.77 0.74 -6.90
N ARG A 79 4.58 -0.32 -6.98
CA ARG A 79 6.00 -0.21 -7.31
C ARG A 79 6.12 -0.08 -8.82
N SER A 80 6.45 1.13 -9.27
CA SER A 80 6.55 1.48 -10.69
C SER A 80 7.85 0.99 -11.33
N GLY A 81 8.88 0.73 -10.52
CA GLY A 81 10.24 0.44 -10.99
C GLY A 81 11.02 1.70 -11.39
N ARG A 82 10.42 2.89 -11.25
CA ARG A 82 11.09 4.17 -11.43
C ARG A 82 11.32 4.78 -10.05
N SER A 83 12.58 4.89 -9.65
CA SER A 83 12.98 5.30 -8.30
C SER A 83 12.40 6.64 -7.86
N GLU A 84 12.30 7.62 -8.76
CA GLU A 84 11.71 8.93 -8.48
C GLU A 84 10.21 8.85 -8.18
N VAL A 85 9.47 8.07 -8.97
CA VAL A 85 8.03 7.85 -8.77
C VAL A 85 7.79 7.07 -7.49
N ASP A 86 8.59 6.04 -7.24
CA ASP A 86 8.48 5.22 -6.04
C ASP A 86 8.77 6.05 -4.78
N ARG A 87 9.76 6.96 -4.81
CA ARG A 87 10.03 7.92 -3.72
C ARG A 87 8.87 8.87 -3.44
N LEU A 88 8.23 9.40 -4.48
CA LEU A 88 7.04 10.25 -4.32
C LEU A 88 5.88 9.47 -3.70
N ASN A 89 5.74 8.21 -4.10
CA ASN A 89 4.76 7.27 -3.56
C ASN A 89 5.10 6.75 -2.15
N GLU A 90 6.18 7.20 -1.51
CA GLU A 90 6.43 6.90 -0.09
C GLU A 90 5.59 7.76 0.87
N ARG A 91 4.85 8.74 0.34
CA ARG A 91 4.03 9.67 1.14
C ARG A 91 2.62 9.80 0.56
N PRO A 92 1.62 10.15 1.39
CA PRO A 92 0.30 10.53 0.90
C PRO A 92 0.38 11.76 -0.01
N SER A 93 -0.24 11.66 -1.17
CA SER A 93 -0.46 12.78 -2.10
C SER A 93 -1.38 13.83 -1.49
N SER A 94 -1.36 15.05 -2.01
CA SER A 94 -2.27 16.11 -1.56
C SER A 94 -3.74 15.75 -1.75
N ALA A 95 -4.07 14.95 -2.78
CA ALA A 95 -5.43 14.47 -2.99
C ALA A 95 -5.85 13.48 -1.89
N GLU A 96 -4.99 12.52 -1.53
CA GLU A 96 -5.29 11.56 -0.47
C GLU A 96 -5.48 12.24 0.89
N ARG A 97 -4.65 13.24 1.20
CA ARG A 97 -4.80 14.06 2.41
C ARG A 97 -6.13 14.80 2.40
N ARG A 98 -6.45 15.45 1.28
CA ARG A 98 -7.72 16.14 1.10
C ARG A 98 -8.94 15.25 1.35
N ILE A 99 -8.86 13.96 1.02
CA ILE A 99 -10.01 13.10 1.27
C ILE A 99 -10.21 12.86 2.78
N VAL A 100 -9.14 12.69 3.54
CA VAL A 100 -9.23 12.52 5.00
C VAL A 100 -9.56 13.83 5.70
N ASP A 101 -8.95 14.94 5.26
CA ASP A 101 -9.01 16.22 5.96
C ASP A 101 -10.28 17.02 5.62
N ASP A 102 -10.69 17.02 4.35
CA ASP A 102 -11.76 17.91 3.87
C ASP A 102 -13.04 17.17 3.47
N LEU A 103 -12.92 15.93 2.96
CA LEU A 103 -14.04 15.24 2.30
C LEU A 103 -14.65 14.11 3.15
N ASP A 104 -13.94 13.63 4.18
CA ASP A 104 -14.49 12.66 5.11
C ASP A 104 -14.93 13.35 6.42
N PRO A 105 -16.22 13.69 6.57
CA PRO A 105 -16.73 14.36 7.77
C PRO A 105 -16.59 13.51 9.04
N ARG A 106 -16.20 12.23 8.92
CA ARG A 106 -15.98 11.32 10.05
C ARG A 106 -14.51 11.14 10.41
N GLY A 107 -13.59 11.79 9.68
CA GLY A 107 -12.15 11.73 9.95
C GLY A 107 -11.62 10.30 10.00
N ARG A 108 -12.11 9.40 9.13
CA ARG A 108 -11.72 7.99 9.20
C ARG A 108 -10.26 7.83 8.77
N PRO A 109 -9.53 6.89 9.40
CA PRO A 109 -8.15 6.65 9.05
C PRO A 109 -8.00 6.15 7.61
N LEU A 110 -6.99 6.68 6.92
CA LEU A 110 -6.46 6.16 5.67
C LEU A 110 -5.17 5.37 5.97
N TYR A 111 -5.10 4.14 5.49
CA TYR A 111 -3.91 3.32 5.58
C TYR A 111 -3.26 3.21 4.20
N LEU A 112 -1.96 3.38 4.14
CA LEU A 112 -1.19 3.40 2.90
C LEU A 112 -0.10 2.33 2.95
N LEU A 113 -0.10 1.43 1.96
CA LEU A 113 1.03 0.56 1.68
C LEU A 113 1.91 1.23 0.62
N THR A 114 3.12 1.64 1.01
CA THR A 114 4.08 2.31 0.13
C THR A 114 4.88 1.30 -0.71
N PRO A 115 5.59 1.75 -1.77
CA PRO A 115 6.45 0.87 -2.57
C PRO A 115 7.55 0.16 -1.76
N SER A 116 8.08 0.79 -0.72
CA SER A 116 9.01 0.20 0.26
C SER A 116 8.36 -0.79 1.24
N ARG A 117 7.09 -1.14 1.02
CA ARG A 117 6.29 -2.03 1.87
C ARG A 117 6.04 -1.52 3.28
N ARG A 118 6.11 -0.21 3.47
CA ARG A 118 5.77 0.42 4.75
C ARG A 118 4.28 0.65 4.82
N VAL A 119 3.70 0.41 6.01
CA VAL A 119 2.31 0.79 6.29
C VAL A 119 2.30 2.11 7.05
N VAL A 120 1.65 3.09 6.45
CA VAL A 120 1.47 4.42 7.02
C VAL A 120 0.01 4.62 7.31
N ARG A 121 -0.32 5.10 8.51
CA ARG A 121 -1.68 5.50 8.88
C ARG A 121 -1.77 7.02 8.88
N TYR A 122 -2.83 7.54 8.29
CA TYR A 122 -3.11 8.97 8.20
C TYR A 122 -4.48 9.27 8.82
N VAL A 123 -4.54 10.20 9.76
CA VAL A 123 -5.76 10.64 10.46
C VAL A 123 -5.71 12.14 10.67
N GLY A 124 -6.67 12.89 10.10
CA GLY A 124 -6.86 14.33 10.35
C GLY A 124 -5.56 15.14 10.33
N GLY A 125 -4.84 15.14 9.21
CA GLY A 125 -3.58 15.88 9.07
C GLY A 125 -2.34 15.14 9.59
N GLN A 126 -2.49 14.12 10.44
CA GLN A 126 -1.39 13.47 11.16
C GLN A 126 -0.99 12.13 10.55
N GLU A 127 0.32 11.94 10.33
CA GLU A 127 0.91 10.67 9.91
C GLU A 127 1.43 9.87 11.11
N ALA A 128 0.92 8.65 11.30
CA ALA A 128 1.45 7.69 12.25
C ALA A 128 2.00 6.47 11.50
N ARG A 129 3.27 6.13 11.74
CA ARG A 129 3.87 4.90 11.19
C ARG A 129 3.37 3.70 11.96
N ILE A 130 2.87 2.68 11.25
CA ILE A 130 2.54 1.40 11.85
C ILE A 130 3.72 0.45 11.58
N PRO A 131 4.31 -0.17 12.61
CA PRO A 131 5.40 -1.11 12.41
C PRO A 131 4.93 -2.26 11.49
N ALA A 132 5.59 -2.41 10.34
CA ALA A 132 5.25 -3.38 9.29
C ALA A 132 5.52 -4.85 9.68
N ILE A 133 5.96 -5.10 10.92
CA ILE A 133 6.40 -6.41 11.44
C ILE A 133 5.32 -7.50 11.31
N ALA A 134 4.05 -7.13 11.10
CA ALA A 134 2.94 -8.06 10.98
C ALA A 134 2.39 -8.30 9.56
N VAL A 135 2.86 -7.62 8.50
CA VAL A 135 2.20 -7.72 7.16
C VAL A 135 2.78 -8.80 6.26
N PHE A 136 4.09 -9.03 6.35
CA PHE A 136 4.82 -9.92 5.45
C PHE A 136 5.70 -10.84 6.29
N GLY A 137 5.08 -11.84 6.93
CA GLY A 137 5.82 -12.85 7.69
C GLY A 137 6.88 -13.53 6.81
N HIS A 138 8.11 -13.58 7.34
CA HIS A 138 9.33 -14.19 6.76
C HIS A 138 9.83 -13.64 5.42
N GLY A 139 11.08 -13.12 5.48
CA GLY A 139 12.05 -12.89 4.42
C GLY A 139 11.58 -13.04 2.97
N LEU A 140 11.50 -11.92 2.28
CA LEU A 140 11.70 -11.94 0.83
C LEU A 140 13.19 -12.11 0.56
N PRO A 141 13.59 -12.96 -0.41
CA PRO A 141 14.96 -12.94 -0.89
C PRO A 141 15.23 -11.52 -1.41
N ASP A 142 16.31 -10.93 -0.93
CA ASP A 142 16.92 -9.79 -1.57
C ASP A 142 17.07 -10.13 -3.05
N CYS A 143 16.34 -9.44 -3.91
CA CYS A 143 16.70 -9.35 -5.31
C CYS A 143 17.93 -8.44 -5.40
N ASP A 144 19.04 -8.93 -4.87
CA ASP A 144 20.38 -8.39 -5.07
C ASP A 144 21.08 -9.31 -6.06
N GLU A 145 20.75 -9.15 -7.35
CA GLU A 145 21.69 -9.46 -8.42
C GLU A 145 22.24 -8.13 -8.96
N SER A 146 22.91 -7.39 -8.08
CA SER A 146 24.05 -6.56 -8.47
C SER A 146 25.33 -7.28 -8.08
N GLY A 147 25.51 -8.51 -8.58
CA GLY A 147 26.74 -9.28 -8.47
C GLY A 147 27.73 -8.89 -9.55
N SER A 148 28.33 -7.71 -9.40
CA SER A 148 29.60 -7.38 -10.05
C SER A 148 30.67 -8.33 -9.52
N ALA A 149 31.06 -9.34 -10.31
CA ALA A 149 32.20 -10.21 -10.02
C ALA A 149 33.35 -9.85 -10.96
N ILE A 150 34.14 -8.88 -10.53
CA ILE A 150 35.52 -8.70 -11.00
C ILE A 150 36.44 -9.68 -10.25
N GLY A 151 37.18 -10.49 -11.02
CA GLY A 151 38.51 -10.98 -10.65
C GLY A 151 38.61 -12.29 -9.87
N SER A 152 38.98 -13.37 -10.56
CA SER A 152 40.00 -14.28 -10.04
C SER A 152 40.82 -14.92 -11.14
N VAL A 153 42.12 -14.91 -10.88
CA VAL A 153 43.26 -15.21 -11.74
C VAL A 153 43.49 -16.72 -11.69
N ALA A 154 43.64 -17.37 -12.85
CA ALA A 154 44.20 -18.71 -12.92
C ALA A 154 45.16 -18.80 -14.12
N SER A 155 46.42 -19.08 -13.80
CA SER A 155 47.55 -19.27 -14.71
C SER A 155 47.28 -20.36 -15.77
N PRO A 156 47.88 -20.25 -16.97
CA PRO A 156 47.96 -21.37 -17.90
C PRO A 156 49.33 -22.07 -17.81
N ALA A 157 49.33 -23.39 -17.71
CA ALA A 157 50.39 -24.33 -18.08
C ALA A 157 49.77 -25.75 -18.06
N PRO A 158 50.26 -26.75 -18.83
CA PRO A 158 51.60 -26.90 -19.40
C PRO A 158 51.78 -26.46 -20.87
#